data_AF-A0A0A9CGX0-F1
#
_entry.id   AF-A0A0A9CGX0-F1
#
_cell.length_a   1.000
_cell.length_b   1.000
_cell.length_c   1.000
_cell.angle_alpha   90.00
_cell.angle_beta   90.00
_cell.angle_gamma   90.00
#
_symmetry.space_group_name_H-M   'P 1'
#
loop_
_entity.id
_entity.type
_entity.pdbx_description
1 polymer ?
#
loop_
_entity_poly.entity_id
_entity_poly.type
_entity_poly.pdbx_seq_one_letter_code
_entity_poly.pdbx_strand_id
1 'polypeptide(L)'
;MFVLYSFKHYLLSCVSIYGNWSMSLTNRVWISDIQGALTVGVIVDYLHLWDLLSDVQLQPEVEDRHIGRLASHGQYSAKSAYESLFLGSTLFEPWERIWKTWAPPKCRFFVWLIAHNKCWTAERLARRGLPHPERCPLCDQKAETIDHLLGLYVFAREFWFRFFTQVRLQSLSPQPTEISFHDWLERASDTTSGLIRQGTNSLIILGAWTLWTHRNRCVFDGAAPSIAGALVIAEEEQRLWSMAGARGLSLLTAPTPGG
;
A
#
# COMPACT_ATOMS: atom_id res chain seq x y z
N MET A 1 -18.60 -12.26 -7.93
CA MET A 1 -17.26 -12.89 -7.80
C MET A 1 -17.34 -14.43 -7.67
N PHE A 2 -18.30 -14.97 -6.91
CA PHE A 2 -18.55 -16.43 -6.83
C PHE A 2 -19.01 -17.09 -8.14
N VAL A 3 -19.86 -16.41 -8.92
CA VAL A 3 -20.37 -16.93 -10.21
C VAL A 3 -19.24 -17.18 -11.23
N LEU A 4 -18.20 -16.34 -11.23
CA LEU A 4 -17.03 -16.49 -12.12
C LEU A 4 -16.08 -17.62 -11.69
N TYR A 5 -16.04 -17.96 -10.39
CA TYR A 5 -15.22 -19.05 -9.87
C TYR A 5 -15.81 -20.42 -10.22
N SER A 6 -17.15 -20.55 -10.16
CA SER A 6 -17.85 -21.75 -10.61
C SER A 6 -17.69 -21.95 -12.13
N PHE A 7 -17.73 -20.85 -12.90
CA PHE A 7 -17.55 -20.86 -14.35
C PHE A 7 -16.20 -21.47 -14.78
N LYS A 8 -15.11 -21.15 -14.07
CA LYS A 8 -13.76 -21.66 -14.39
C LYS A 8 -13.61 -23.16 -14.16
N HIS A 9 -14.23 -23.70 -13.10
CA HIS A 9 -14.16 -25.12 -12.76
C HIS A 9 -14.98 -25.99 -13.73
N TYR A 10 -16.12 -25.50 -14.19
CA TYR A 10 -16.94 -26.17 -15.20
C TYR A 10 -16.34 -26.08 -16.62
N LEU A 11 -15.82 -24.91 -17.02
CA LEU A 11 -15.15 -24.75 -18.32
C LEU A 11 -13.89 -25.62 -18.46
N LEU A 12 -13.07 -25.73 -17.41
CA LEU A 12 -11.88 -26.58 -17.44
C LEU A 12 -12.22 -28.09 -17.47
N SER A 13 -13.35 -28.49 -16.88
CA SER A 13 -13.85 -29.87 -16.94
C SER A 13 -14.27 -30.27 -18.36
N CYS A 14 -15.00 -29.42 -19.08
CA CYS A 14 -15.44 -29.72 -20.46
C CYS A 14 -14.29 -29.68 -21.48
N VAL A 15 -13.26 -28.84 -21.29
CA VAL A 15 -12.05 -28.81 -22.15
C VAL A 15 -11.32 -30.17 -22.14
N SER A 16 -11.33 -30.88 -21.00
CA SER A 16 -10.57 -32.13 -20.85
C SER A 16 -11.21 -33.35 -21.54
N ILE A 17 -12.49 -33.31 -21.89
CA ILE A 17 -13.22 -34.52 -22.35
C ILE A 17 -13.30 -34.62 -23.88
N TYR A 18 -13.44 -33.50 -24.60
CA TYR A 18 -13.75 -33.57 -26.04
C TYR A 18 -12.76 -32.93 -27.00
N GLY A 19 -11.73 -32.20 -26.52
CA GLY A 19 -10.70 -31.61 -27.39
C GLY A 19 -11.20 -30.61 -28.46
N ASN A 20 -12.51 -30.38 -28.60
CA ASN A 20 -13.09 -29.52 -29.63
C ASN A 20 -14.47 -28.97 -29.20
N TRP A 21 -14.47 -27.75 -28.63
CA TRP A 21 -15.68 -27.05 -28.19
C TRP A 21 -16.72 -26.82 -29.31
N SER A 22 -16.24 -26.69 -30.55
CA SER A 22 -17.10 -26.43 -31.73
C SER A 22 -18.15 -27.52 -31.96
N MET A 23 -17.81 -28.79 -31.72
CA MET A 23 -18.74 -29.91 -31.87
C MET A 23 -19.78 -29.96 -30.76
N SER A 24 -19.41 -29.57 -29.54
CA SER A 24 -20.32 -29.63 -28.37
C SER A 24 -21.45 -28.58 -28.44
N LEU A 25 -21.17 -27.41 -29.02
CA LEU A 25 -22.11 -26.29 -29.12
C LEU A 25 -23.11 -26.48 -30.28
N THR A 26 -22.65 -27.03 -31.42
CA THR A 26 -23.47 -27.20 -32.64
C THR A 26 -24.70 -28.10 -32.41
N ASN A 27 -24.55 -29.15 -31.59
CA ASN A 27 -25.62 -30.10 -31.29
C ASN A 27 -26.12 -30.01 -29.84
N ARG A 28 -25.74 -28.95 -29.12
CA ARG A 28 -26.05 -28.77 -27.68
C ARG A 28 -25.66 -29.96 -26.79
N VAL A 29 -24.62 -30.69 -27.19
CA VAL A 29 -24.09 -31.86 -26.46
C VAL A 29 -23.47 -31.44 -25.12
N TRP A 30 -23.09 -30.16 -24.98
CA TRP A 30 -22.63 -29.61 -23.70
C TRP A 30 -23.65 -29.77 -22.55
N ILE A 31 -24.95 -29.93 -22.83
CA ILE A 31 -25.97 -30.18 -21.81
C ILE A 31 -25.76 -31.55 -21.15
N SER A 32 -25.41 -32.58 -21.94
CA SER A 32 -25.19 -33.94 -21.41
C SER A 32 -23.92 -34.06 -20.58
N ASP A 33 -23.01 -33.08 -20.69
CA ASP A 33 -21.77 -33.02 -19.91
C ASP A 33 -21.98 -32.41 -18.51
N ILE A 34 -23.18 -31.89 -18.22
CA ILE A 34 -23.51 -31.35 -16.90
C ILE A 34 -23.71 -32.50 -15.92
N GLN A 35 -22.69 -32.73 -15.08
CA GLN A 35 -22.69 -33.76 -14.04
C GLN A 35 -22.86 -33.12 -12.65
N GLY A 36 -23.63 -33.76 -11.76
CA GLY A 36 -23.79 -33.33 -10.36
C GLY A 36 -25.24 -33.07 -9.94
N ALA A 37 -25.43 -32.52 -8.73
CA ALA A 37 -26.75 -32.28 -8.16
C ALA A 37 -27.44 -31.05 -8.77
N LEU A 38 -28.64 -31.25 -9.33
CA LEU A 38 -29.49 -30.23 -9.95
C LEU A 38 -30.21 -29.36 -8.89
N THR A 39 -29.43 -28.64 -8.09
CA THR A 39 -30.00 -27.66 -7.15
C THR A 39 -30.64 -26.49 -7.91
N VAL A 40 -31.52 -25.74 -7.25
CA VAL A 40 -32.17 -24.55 -7.84
C VAL A 40 -31.13 -23.55 -8.38
N GLY A 41 -30.02 -23.35 -7.67
CA GLY A 41 -28.93 -22.47 -8.13
C GLY A 41 -28.29 -22.94 -9.43
N VAL A 42 -28.06 -24.26 -9.55
CA VAL A 42 -27.51 -24.87 -10.77
C VAL A 42 -28.48 -24.75 -11.96
N ILE A 43 -29.78 -24.90 -11.72
CA ILE A 43 -30.81 -24.74 -12.76
C ILE A 43 -30.88 -23.28 -13.25
N VAL A 44 -30.77 -22.30 -12.33
CA VAL A 44 -30.71 -20.88 -12.70
C VAL A 44 -29.47 -20.56 -13.52
N ASP A 45 -28.30 -21.04 -13.09
CA ASP A 45 -27.04 -20.86 -13.85
C ASP A 45 -27.11 -21.52 -15.23
N TYR A 46 -27.78 -22.68 -15.34
CA TYR A 46 -28.03 -23.36 -16.61
C TYR A 46 -28.89 -22.52 -17.56
N LEU A 47 -30.01 -21.98 -17.08
CA LEU A 47 -30.90 -21.15 -17.91
C LEU A 47 -30.17 -19.89 -18.41
N HIS A 48 -29.37 -19.25 -17.56
CA HIS A 48 -28.55 -18.12 -18.00
C HIS A 48 -27.53 -18.52 -19.07
N LEU A 49 -26.87 -19.67 -18.93
CA LEU A 49 -25.92 -20.15 -19.93
C LEU A 49 -26.63 -20.50 -21.24
N TRP A 50 -27.81 -21.11 -21.16
CA TRP A 50 -28.64 -21.41 -22.32
C TRP A 50 -28.99 -20.15 -23.11
N ASP A 51 -29.49 -19.13 -22.43
CA ASP A 51 -29.85 -17.85 -23.05
C ASP A 51 -28.62 -17.19 -23.70
N LEU A 52 -27.47 -17.21 -23.02
CA LEU A 52 -26.22 -16.67 -23.56
C LEU A 52 -25.72 -17.40 -24.81
N LEU A 53 -25.91 -18.71 -24.88
CA LEU A 53 -25.44 -19.55 -26.00
C LEU A 53 -26.46 -19.64 -27.15
N SER A 54 -27.73 -19.28 -26.91
CA SER A 54 -28.81 -19.44 -27.89
C SER A 54 -28.57 -18.64 -29.19
N ASP A 55 -27.90 -17.50 -29.08
CA ASP A 55 -27.60 -16.60 -30.21
C ASP A 55 -26.19 -16.81 -30.80
N VAL A 56 -25.42 -17.78 -30.29
CA VAL A 56 -24.04 -18.00 -30.74
C VAL A 56 -24.03 -18.87 -32.00
N GLN A 57 -23.55 -18.29 -33.11
CA GLN A 57 -23.29 -19.03 -34.35
C GLN A 57 -21.79 -19.27 -34.54
N LEU A 58 -21.40 -20.54 -34.62
CA LEU A 58 -20.01 -20.92 -34.87
C LEU A 58 -19.67 -20.76 -36.35
N GLN A 59 -18.50 -20.18 -36.63
CA GLN A 59 -17.98 -19.98 -37.98
C GLN A 59 -16.69 -20.80 -38.12
N PRO A 60 -16.72 -21.98 -38.79
CA PRO A 60 -15.59 -22.92 -38.82
C PRO A 60 -14.30 -22.36 -39.44
N GLU A 61 -14.44 -21.35 -40.29
CA GLU A 61 -13.35 -20.74 -41.05
C GLU A 61 -12.76 -19.49 -40.37
N VAL A 62 -13.33 -19.09 -39.22
CA VAL A 62 -12.90 -17.92 -38.46
C VAL A 62 -12.19 -18.38 -37.21
N GLU A 63 -10.93 -17.96 -37.05
CA GLU A 63 -10.20 -18.22 -35.81
C GLU A 63 -10.87 -17.56 -34.59
N ASP A 64 -10.93 -18.29 -33.49
CA ASP A 64 -11.42 -17.81 -32.21
C ASP A 64 -10.65 -16.57 -31.73
N ARG A 65 -11.38 -15.62 -31.15
CA ARG A 65 -10.80 -14.40 -30.56
C ARG A 65 -11.27 -14.21 -29.13
N HIS A 66 -10.34 -13.92 -28.24
CA HIS A 66 -10.66 -13.55 -26.87
C HIS A 66 -11.23 -12.13 -26.82
N ILE A 67 -12.51 -12.01 -26.46
CA ILE A 67 -13.18 -10.72 -26.32
C ILE A 67 -13.07 -10.25 -24.86
N GLY A 68 -12.39 -9.13 -24.65
CA GLY A 68 -12.35 -8.45 -23.36
C GLY A 68 -13.60 -7.57 -23.21
N ARG A 69 -14.66 -8.07 -22.57
CA ARG A 69 -15.92 -7.31 -22.35
C ARG A 69 -15.71 -5.95 -21.68
N LEU A 70 -14.68 -5.84 -20.83
CA LEU A 70 -14.32 -4.62 -20.10
C LEU A 70 -13.15 -3.86 -20.75
N ALA A 71 -12.64 -4.33 -21.89
CA ALA A 71 -11.60 -3.64 -22.64
C ALA A 71 -12.23 -2.63 -23.62
N SER A 72 -11.67 -1.42 -23.67
CA SER A 72 -12.15 -0.31 -24.52
C SER A 72 -12.21 -0.63 -26.02
N HIS A 73 -11.39 -1.57 -26.50
CA HIS A 73 -11.34 -1.99 -27.91
C HIS A 73 -11.86 -3.43 -28.13
N GLY A 74 -12.51 -4.03 -27.12
CA GLY A 74 -13.03 -5.40 -27.20
C GLY A 74 -11.97 -6.50 -27.27
N GLN A 75 -10.69 -6.16 -27.44
CA GLN A 75 -9.59 -7.14 -27.43
C GLN A 75 -9.16 -7.46 -26.00
N TYR A 76 -9.09 -8.75 -25.70
CA TYR A 76 -8.55 -9.21 -24.43
C TYR A 76 -7.05 -8.91 -24.33
N SER A 77 -6.64 -8.38 -23.18
CA SER A 77 -5.24 -8.36 -22.77
C SER A 77 -5.16 -8.63 -21.26
N ALA A 78 -4.05 -9.22 -20.80
CA ALA A 78 -3.85 -9.41 -19.36
C ALA A 78 -3.85 -8.06 -18.60
N LYS A 79 -3.37 -6.99 -19.24
CA LYS A 79 -3.38 -5.63 -18.70
C LYS A 79 -4.81 -5.11 -18.48
N SER A 80 -5.66 -5.13 -19.51
CA SER A 80 -7.04 -4.65 -19.41
C SER A 80 -7.87 -5.49 -18.44
N ALA A 81 -7.63 -6.81 -18.38
CA ALA A 81 -8.24 -7.68 -17.39
C ALA A 81 -7.81 -7.33 -15.95
N TYR A 82 -6.51 -7.05 -15.74
CA TYR A 82 -6.01 -6.60 -14.43
C TYR A 82 -6.60 -5.26 -14.03
N GLU A 83 -6.57 -4.25 -14.91
CA GLU A 83 -7.16 -2.92 -14.68
C GLU A 83 -8.65 -3.01 -14.35
N SER A 84 -9.37 -3.93 -15.00
CA SER A 84 -10.79 -4.18 -14.75
C SER A 84 -11.09 -4.66 -13.32
N LEU A 85 -10.16 -5.36 -12.66
CA LEU A 85 -10.31 -5.76 -11.26
C LEU A 85 -10.32 -4.56 -10.31
N PHE A 86 -9.81 -3.41 -10.74
CA PHE A 86 -9.72 -2.18 -9.98
C PHE A 86 -10.74 -1.13 -10.42
N LEU A 87 -11.67 -1.46 -11.35
CA LEU A 87 -12.77 -0.57 -11.71
C LEU A 87 -13.63 -0.28 -10.48
N GLY A 88 -13.82 1.01 -10.19
CA GLY A 88 -14.53 1.46 -8.99
C GLY A 88 -13.70 1.40 -7.69
N SER A 89 -12.42 1.03 -7.75
CA SER A 89 -11.54 1.14 -6.58
C SER A 89 -11.19 2.59 -6.29
N THR A 90 -11.14 2.95 -5.00
CA THR A 90 -10.57 4.22 -4.56
C THR A 90 -9.05 4.06 -4.45
N LEU A 91 -8.31 4.88 -5.18
CA LEU A 91 -6.85 4.90 -5.04
C LEU A 91 -6.47 5.42 -3.66
N PHE A 92 -5.59 4.70 -2.98
CA PHE A 92 -5.02 5.14 -1.71
C PHE A 92 -3.95 6.21 -2.01
N GLU A 93 -4.38 7.48 -2.14
CA GLU A 93 -3.55 8.65 -2.48
C GLU A 93 -2.10 8.61 -1.96
N PRO A 94 -1.83 8.22 -0.69
CA PRO A 94 -0.48 8.32 -0.13
C PRO A 94 0.53 7.37 -0.76
N TRP A 95 0.11 6.39 -1.55
CA TRP A 95 0.99 5.40 -2.18
C TRP A 95 2.08 6.08 -3.02
N GLU A 96 1.73 7.09 -3.80
CA GLU A 96 2.66 7.70 -4.74
C GLU A 96 3.75 8.45 -3.99
N ARG A 97 3.36 9.21 -2.96
CA ARG A 97 4.25 9.94 -2.06
C ARG A 97 5.23 9.00 -1.37
N ILE A 98 4.78 7.85 -0.88
CA ILE A 98 5.63 6.87 -0.20
C ILE A 98 6.60 6.18 -1.16
N TRP A 99 6.09 5.66 -2.29
CA TRP A 99 6.87 4.80 -3.17
C TRP A 99 7.77 5.54 -4.15
N LYS A 100 7.42 6.77 -4.55
CA LYS A 100 8.27 7.64 -5.40
C LYS A 100 9.34 8.40 -4.61
N THR A 101 9.22 8.49 -3.28
CA THR A 101 10.25 9.12 -2.44
C THR A 101 11.49 8.23 -2.38
N TRP A 102 12.68 8.86 -2.46
CA TRP A 102 13.93 8.14 -2.25
C TRP A 102 14.04 7.76 -0.78
N ALA A 103 14.01 6.47 -0.48
CA ALA A 103 14.33 5.93 0.82
C ALA A 103 14.62 4.42 0.70
N PRO A 104 15.42 3.84 1.62
CA PRO A 104 15.62 2.40 1.69
C PRO A 104 14.28 1.65 1.74
N PRO A 105 14.17 0.46 1.09
CA PRO A 105 12.92 -0.30 1.07
C PRO A 105 12.31 -0.54 2.46
N LYS A 106 13.15 -0.81 3.48
CA LYS A 106 12.71 -0.97 4.88
C LYS A 106 11.93 0.23 5.41
N CYS A 107 12.38 1.45 5.08
CA CYS A 107 11.76 2.69 5.57
C CYS A 107 10.47 3.00 4.79
N ARG A 108 10.45 2.78 3.47
CA ARG A 108 9.21 2.93 2.66
C ARG A 108 8.14 1.95 3.10
N PHE A 109 8.52 0.69 3.33
CA PHE A 109 7.60 -0.32 3.83
C PHE A 109 7.08 0.03 5.23
N PHE A 110 7.92 0.57 6.10
CA PHE A 110 7.47 1.06 7.40
C PHE A 110 6.42 2.17 7.28
N VAL A 111 6.65 3.20 6.46
CA VAL A 111 5.66 4.26 6.25
C VAL A 111 4.39 3.75 5.57
N TRP A 112 4.51 2.76 4.68
CA TRP A 112 3.35 2.04 4.16
C TRP A 112 2.53 1.34 5.26
N LEU A 113 3.18 0.73 6.25
CA LEU A 113 2.49 0.17 7.41
C LEU A 113 1.82 1.25 8.26
N ILE A 114 2.45 2.42 8.45
CA ILE A 114 1.83 3.56 9.14
C ILE A 114 0.54 3.97 8.42
N ALA A 115 0.60 4.14 7.11
CA ALA A 115 -0.54 4.53 6.26
C ALA A 115 -1.74 3.58 6.37
N HIS A 116 -1.48 2.30 6.64
CA HIS A 116 -2.51 1.28 6.88
C HIS A 116 -2.85 1.05 8.36
N ASN A 117 -2.32 1.86 9.27
CA ASN A 117 -2.43 1.70 10.73
C ASN A 117 -2.00 0.28 11.17
N LYS A 118 -0.95 -0.28 10.55
CA LYS A 118 -0.47 -1.66 10.73
C LYS A 118 0.75 -1.82 11.65
N CYS A 119 1.28 -0.72 12.21
CA CYS A 119 2.41 -0.76 13.14
C CYS A 119 2.02 -1.32 14.52
N TRP A 120 2.90 -2.11 15.12
CA TRP A 120 2.67 -2.75 16.43
C TRP A 120 2.87 -1.78 17.60
N THR A 121 1.90 -0.89 17.80
CA THR A 121 1.79 -0.03 18.98
C THR A 121 0.96 -0.69 20.08
N ALA A 122 1.05 -0.19 21.31
CA ALA A 122 0.22 -0.66 22.42
C ALA A 122 -1.28 -0.57 22.10
N GLU A 123 -1.74 0.49 21.43
CA GLU A 123 -3.12 0.63 20.96
C GLU A 123 -3.52 -0.50 19.99
N ARG A 124 -2.65 -0.87 19.05
CA ARG A 124 -2.95 -1.96 18.10
C ARG A 124 -2.96 -3.33 18.79
N LEU A 125 -2.07 -3.54 19.77
CA LEU A 125 -2.09 -4.74 20.60
C LEU A 125 -3.39 -4.84 21.40
N ALA A 126 -3.83 -3.73 22.00
CA ALA A 126 -5.09 -3.62 22.73
C ALA A 126 -6.31 -4.01 21.87
N ARG A 127 -6.40 -3.46 20.64
CA ARG A 127 -7.46 -3.79 19.67
C ARG A 127 -7.51 -5.27 19.29
N ARG A 128 -6.42 -6.01 19.49
CA ARG A 128 -6.33 -7.45 19.22
C ARG A 128 -6.45 -8.33 20.47
N GLY A 129 -6.69 -7.74 21.64
CA GLY A 129 -6.74 -8.47 22.91
C GLY A 129 -5.40 -9.07 23.32
N LEU A 130 -4.28 -8.52 22.83
CA LEU A 130 -2.94 -8.96 23.20
C LEU A 130 -2.42 -8.19 24.43
N PRO A 131 -1.49 -8.75 25.22
CA PRO A 131 -0.87 -8.04 26.34
C PRO A 131 -0.25 -6.71 25.88
N HIS A 132 -0.55 -5.62 26.59
CA HIS A 132 -0.10 -4.28 26.24
C HIS A 132 -0.05 -3.37 27.48
N PRO A 133 0.83 -2.36 27.50
CA PRO A 133 0.80 -1.33 28.53
C PRO A 133 -0.36 -0.36 28.28
N GLU A 134 -1.01 0.12 29.35
CA GLU A 134 -2.09 1.10 29.26
C GLU A 134 -1.61 2.49 28.80
N ARG A 135 -0.33 2.79 29.09
CA ARG A 135 0.31 4.06 28.79
C ARG A 135 1.53 3.85 27.91
N CYS A 136 1.90 4.89 27.18
CA CYS A 136 3.08 4.91 26.33
C CYS A 136 4.34 4.66 27.17
N PRO A 137 5.13 3.61 26.86
CA PRO A 137 6.36 3.29 27.61
C PRO A 137 7.41 4.41 27.63
N LEU A 138 7.34 5.35 26.69
CA LEU A 138 8.31 6.45 26.58
C LEU A 138 7.92 7.70 27.38
N CYS A 139 6.62 7.99 27.52
CA CYS A 139 6.16 9.25 28.13
C CYS A 139 5.25 9.06 29.34
N ASP A 140 4.70 7.86 29.55
CA ASP A 140 3.78 7.49 30.64
C ASP A 140 2.55 8.40 30.83
N GLN A 141 2.16 9.15 29.78
CA GLN A 141 1.09 10.15 29.85
C GLN A 141 -0.17 9.78 29.08
N LYS A 142 -0.04 9.16 27.90
CA LYS A 142 -1.16 8.83 27.00
C LYS A 142 -1.02 7.42 26.45
N ALA A 143 -2.09 6.87 25.89
CA ALA A 143 -2.03 5.61 25.14
C ALA A 143 -1.06 5.72 23.95
N GLU A 144 -0.33 4.64 23.67
CA GLU A 144 0.64 4.61 22.57
C GLU A 144 -0.07 4.37 21.23
N THR A 145 -0.32 5.45 20.50
CA THR A 145 -0.74 5.41 19.08
C THR A 145 0.43 5.73 18.16
N ILE A 146 0.32 5.41 16.86
CA ILE A 146 1.39 5.72 15.91
C ILE A 146 1.58 7.24 15.73
N ASP A 147 0.47 8.00 15.71
CA ASP A 147 0.52 9.46 15.64
C ASP A 147 1.13 10.06 16.89
N HIS A 148 0.76 9.53 18.07
CA HIS A 148 1.40 9.90 19.33
C HIS A 148 2.91 9.72 19.24
N LEU A 149 3.33 8.53 18.78
CA LEU A 149 4.74 8.15 18.71
C LEU A 149 5.57 8.98 17.73
N LEU A 150 4.97 9.37 16.61
CA LEU A 150 5.70 10.02 15.52
C LEU A 150 5.54 11.52 15.50
N GLY A 151 4.53 12.11 16.14
CA GLY A 151 4.26 13.53 15.99
C GLY A 151 3.77 14.25 17.24
N LEU A 152 3.03 13.60 18.14
CA LEU A 152 2.31 14.33 19.20
C LEU A 152 3.05 14.41 20.54
N TYR A 153 3.88 13.43 20.90
CA TYR A 153 4.58 13.46 22.18
C TYR A 153 5.80 14.40 22.16
N VAL A 154 6.15 14.95 23.33
CA VAL A 154 7.14 16.03 23.46
C VAL A 154 8.50 15.69 22.84
N PHE A 155 9.03 14.50 23.09
CA PHE A 155 10.31 14.07 22.53
C PHE A 155 10.26 13.92 21.00
N ALA A 156 9.16 13.45 20.39
CA ALA A 156 9.06 13.39 18.93
C ALA A 156 9.06 14.80 18.33
N ARG A 157 8.29 15.72 18.91
CA ARG A 157 8.25 17.13 18.48
C ARG A 157 9.62 17.81 18.56
N GLU A 158 10.33 17.61 19.66
CA GLU A 158 11.68 18.16 19.85
C GLU A 158 12.69 17.53 18.87
N PHE A 159 12.63 16.21 18.67
CA PHE A 159 13.44 15.52 17.68
C PHE A 159 13.24 16.13 16.29
N TRP A 160 11.98 16.28 15.85
CA TRP A 160 11.69 16.88 14.55
C TRP A 160 12.20 18.30 14.44
N PHE A 161 11.92 19.15 15.43
CA PHE A 161 12.37 20.53 15.42
C PHE A 161 13.90 20.62 15.23
N ARG A 162 14.67 19.85 16.00
CA ARG A 162 16.13 19.82 15.89
C ARG A 162 16.61 19.22 14.57
N PHE A 163 16.01 18.11 14.14
CA PHE A 163 16.39 17.41 12.91
C PHE A 163 16.15 18.29 11.67
N PHE A 164 15.00 18.98 11.61
CA PHE A 164 14.70 19.91 10.52
C PHE A 164 15.52 21.21 10.58
N THR A 165 15.93 21.66 11.78
CA THR A 165 16.77 22.87 11.93
C THR A 165 18.10 22.71 11.20
N GLN A 166 18.66 21.50 11.15
CA GLN A 166 19.92 21.20 10.47
C GLN A 166 19.91 21.53 8.97
N VAL A 167 18.74 21.45 8.35
CA VAL A 167 18.52 21.77 6.93
C VAL A 167 17.70 23.03 6.74
N ARG A 168 17.52 23.85 7.79
CA ARG A 168 16.77 25.13 7.77
C ARG A 168 15.30 24.98 7.37
N LEU A 169 14.68 23.86 7.72
CA LEU A 169 13.28 23.55 7.42
C LEU A 169 12.44 23.38 8.70
N GLN A 170 12.85 23.97 9.82
CA GLN A 170 12.18 23.83 11.12
C GLN A 170 10.71 24.25 11.11
N SER A 171 10.31 25.14 10.20
CA SER A 171 8.91 25.53 9.98
C SER A 171 8.01 24.38 9.51
N LEU A 172 8.60 23.33 8.92
CA LEU A 172 7.87 22.13 8.48
C LEU A 172 7.67 21.10 9.59
N SER A 173 8.22 21.31 10.79
CA SER A 173 8.06 20.38 11.92
C SER A 173 6.57 20.19 12.30
N PRO A 174 6.21 19.05 12.93
CA PRO A 174 4.85 18.83 13.41
C PRO A 174 4.42 19.91 14.40
N GLN A 175 3.27 20.51 14.15
CA GLN A 175 2.68 21.52 15.04
C GLN A 175 1.79 20.86 16.10
N PRO A 176 1.57 21.48 17.26
CA PRO A 176 0.68 20.94 18.30
C PRO A 176 -0.77 20.69 17.83
N THR A 177 -1.20 21.38 16.78
CA THR A 177 -2.53 21.27 16.17
C THR A 177 -2.66 20.05 15.27
N GLU A 178 -1.56 19.44 14.86
CA GLU A 178 -1.57 18.21 14.08
C GLU A 178 -2.08 17.06 14.96
N ILE A 179 -2.92 16.20 14.38
CA ILE A 179 -3.46 15.01 15.05
C ILE A 179 -3.03 13.71 14.38
N SER A 180 -2.51 13.80 13.14
CA SER A 180 -2.22 12.68 12.25
C SER A 180 -0.83 12.88 11.64
N PHE A 181 0.02 11.85 11.71
CA PHE A 181 1.30 11.84 11.02
C PHE A 181 1.13 11.96 9.50
N HIS A 182 0.06 11.36 8.97
CA HIS A 182 -0.22 11.40 7.55
C HIS A 182 -0.51 12.82 7.07
N ASP A 183 -1.39 13.53 7.77
CA ASP A 183 -1.84 14.89 7.40
C ASP A 183 -0.67 15.87 7.51
N TRP A 184 0.18 15.68 8.52
CA TRP A 184 1.43 16.42 8.65
C TRP A 184 2.39 16.17 7.47
N LEU A 185 2.62 14.91 7.10
CA LEU A 185 3.48 14.54 5.97
C LEU A 185 2.95 15.14 4.66
N GLU A 186 1.63 15.05 4.43
CA GLU A 186 0.96 15.63 3.27
C GLU A 186 1.19 17.15 3.20
N ARG A 187 0.87 17.87 4.29
CA ARG A 187 1.10 19.32 4.37
C ARG A 187 2.57 19.70 4.13
N ALA A 188 3.51 18.99 4.74
CA ALA A 188 4.94 19.25 4.57
C ALA A 188 5.40 19.00 3.11
N SER A 189 4.84 17.97 2.47
CA SER A 189 5.08 17.67 1.06
C SER A 189 4.54 18.78 0.16
N ASP A 190 3.31 19.23 0.40
CA ASP A 190 2.61 20.19 -0.45
C ASP A 190 3.15 21.63 -0.30
N THR A 191 3.75 21.94 0.84
CA THR A 191 4.45 23.22 1.08
C THR A 191 5.76 23.31 0.28
N THR A 192 6.24 22.20 -0.28
CA THR A 192 7.53 22.12 -0.98
C THR A 192 7.37 21.64 -2.42
N SER A 193 8.38 21.90 -3.27
CA SER A 193 8.33 21.49 -4.68
C SER A 193 9.66 20.92 -5.19
N GLY A 194 9.61 20.21 -6.31
CA GLY A 194 10.79 19.67 -6.99
C GLY A 194 11.68 18.79 -6.11
N LEU A 195 13.00 19.04 -6.16
CA LEU A 195 13.99 18.31 -5.37
C LEU A 195 13.89 18.59 -3.86
N ILE A 196 13.42 19.78 -3.47
CA ILE A 196 13.20 20.12 -2.05
C ILE A 196 12.11 19.20 -1.50
N ARG A 197 10.99 19.03 -2.22
CA ARG A 197 9.92 18.09 -1.82
C ARG A 197 10.42 16.66 -1.69
N GLN A 198 11.23 16.20 -2.65
CA GLN A 198 11.82 14.86 -2.57
C GLN A 198 12.71 14.73 -1.33
N GLY A 199 13.57 15.72 -1.05
CA GLY A 199 14.42 15.75 0.14
C GLY A 199 13.62 15.78 1.44
N THR A 200 12.62 16.66 1.54
CA THR A 200 11.73 16.78 2.70
C THR A 200 11.01 15.47 2.97
N ASN A 201 10.43 14.84 1.94
CA ASN A 201 9.79 13.54 2.10
C ASN A 201 10.79 12.47 2.56
N SER A 202 12.00 12.44 1.99
CA SER A 202 13.05 11.51 2.45
C SER A 202 13.41 11.73 3.92
N LEU A 203 13.52 12.99 4.37
CA LEU A 203 13.79 13.32 5.78
C LEU A 203 12.66 12.86 6.69
N ILE A 204 11.40 13.08 6.31
CA ILE A 204 10.26 12.64 7.12
C ILE A 204 10.23 11.11 7.20
N ILE A 205 10.48 10.39 6.10
CA ILE A 205 10.56 8.92 6.13
C ILE A 205 11.72 8.45 7.04
N LEU A 206 12.89 9.09 6.95
CA LEU A 206 14.04 8.78 7.78
C LEU A 206 13.76 9.04 9.27
N GLY A 207 13.29 10.23 9.63
CA GLY A 207 13.02 10.59 11.01
C GLY A 207 11.94 9.71 11.64
N ALA A 208 10.90 9.35 10.88
CA ALA A 208 9.87 8.43 11.36
C ALA A 208 10.45 7.03 11.65
N TRP A 209 11.32 6.54 10.77
CA TRP A 209 12.03 5.28 10.97
C TRP A 209 12.97 5.34 12.19
N THR A 210 13.69 6.44 12.37
CA THR A 210 14.57 6.64 13.53
C THR A 210 13.77 6.65 14.84
N LEU A 211 12.66 7.39 14.92
CA LEU A 211 11.79 7.41 16.10
C LEU A 211 11.23 6.02 16.41
N TRP A 212 10.78 5.30 15.39
CA TRP A 212 10.26 3.93 15.55
C TRP A 212 11.32 2.96 16.07
N THR A 213 12.51 2.98 15.49
CA THR A 213 13.61 2.11 15.91
C THR A 213 14.12 2.48 17.30
N HIS A 214 14.20 3.78 17.63
CA HIS A 214 14.53 4.27 18.96
C HIS A 214 13.53 3.77 20.01
N ARG A 215 12.22 3.90 19.73
CA ARG A 215 11.16 3.36 20.58
C ARG A 215 11.33 1.87 20.80
N ASN A 216 11.59 1.10 19.73
CA ASN A 216 11.74 -0.35 19.85
C ASN A 216 12.94 -0.73 20.73
N ARG A 217 14.06 -0.01 20.65
CA ARG A 217 15.19 -0.23 21.57
C ARG A 217 14.82 0.05 23.03
N CYS A 218 14.05 1.10 23.29
CA CYS A 218 13.61 1.41 24.65
C CYS A 218 12.69 0.31 25.21
N VAL A 219 11.78 -0.22 24.39
CA VAL A 219 10.79 -1.22 24.81
C VAL A 219 11.38 -2.63 24.92
N PHE A 220 12.22 -3.04 23.97
CA PHE A 220 12.69 -4.42 23.87
C PHE A 220 14.10 -4.62 24.44
N ASP A 221 14.96 -3.60 24.37
CA ASP A 221 16.37 -3.68 24.78
C ASP A 221 16.65 -2.92 26.09
N GLY A 222 15.62 -2.28 26.69
CA GLY A 222 15.76 -1.51 27.93
C GLY A 222 16.60 -0.24 27.79
N ALA A 223 16.79 0.27 26.57
CA ALA A 223 17.55 1.49 26.33
C ALA A 223 16.85 2.72 26.95
N ALA A 224 17.64 3.68 27.46
CA ALA A 224 17.10 4.94 27.94
C ALA A 224 16.72 5.87 26.77
N PRO A 225 15.56 6.57 26.83
CA PRO A 225 15.19 7.55 25.81
C PRO A 225 16.23 8.66 25.69
N SER A 226 16.71 8.92 24.47
CA SER A 226 17.74 9.94 24.19
C SER A 226 17.52 10.63 22.85
N ILE A 227 17.16 11.92 22.91
CA ILE A 227 17.00 12.77 21.71
C ILE A 227 18.34 12.93 20.99
N ALA A 228 19.41 13.17 21.74
CA ALA A 228 20.75 13.33 21.17
C ALA A 228 21.20 12.06 20.44
N GLY A 229 20.97 10.88 21.03
CA GLY A 229 21.30 9.60 20.38
C GLY A 229 20.47 9.34 19.12
N ALA A 230 19.18 9.68 19.15
CA ALA A 230 18.32 9.55 17.97
C ALA A 230 18.75 10.50 16.84
N LEU A 231 19.13 11.74 17.15
CA LEU A 231 19.63 12.73 16.17
C LEU A 231 20.93 12.26 15.52
N VAL A 232 21.91 11.80 16.29
CA VAL A 232 23.18 11.28 15.76
C VAL A 232 22.95 10.15 14.75
N ILE A 233 22.06 9.21 15.08
CA ILE A 233 21.72 8.10 14.17
C ILE A 233 21.02 8.62 12.91
N ALA A 234 20.09 9.57 13.06
CA ALA A 234 19.38 10.16 11.92
C ALA A 234 20.34 10.91 10.98
N GLU A 235 21.28 11.68 11.52
CA GLU A 235 22.29 12.43 10.76
C GLU A 235 23.24 11.50 10.00
N GLU A 236 23.70 10.43 10.66
CA GLU A 236 24.58 9.45 10.02
C GLU A 236 23.86 8.76 8.85
N GLU A 237 22.64 8.29 9.06
CA GLU A 237 21.80 7.71 8.00
C GLU A 237 21.50 8.73 6.90
N GLN A 238 21.18 9.98 7.24
CA GLN A 238 20.95 11.05 6.26
C GLN A 238 22.15 11.23 5.35
N ARG A 239 23.37 11.25 5.91
CA ARG A 239 24.62 11.36 5.14
C ARG A 239 24.81 10.15 4.22
N LEU A 240 24.55 8.95 4.71
CA LEU A 240 24.62 7.72 3.91
C LEU A 240 23.59 7.75 2.77
N TRP A 241 22.39 8.26 3.01
CA TRP A 241 21.34 8.38 2.00
C TRP A 241 21.74 9.38 0.90
N SER A 242 22.29 10.53 1.28
CA SER A 242 22.84 11.51 0.33
C SER A 242 23.95 10.89 -0.53
N MET A 243 24.86 10.11 0.06
CA MET A 243 25.93 9.41 -0.67
C MET A 243 25.40 8.30 -1.59
N ALA A 244 24.30 7.65 -1.22
CA ALA A 244 23.65 6.60 -2.00
C ALA A 244 22.75 7.14 -3.14
N GLY A 245 22.75 8.45 -3.38
CA GLY A 245 22.07 9.06 -4.53
C GLY A 245 20.72 9.73 -4.21
N ALA A 246 20.42 10.00 -2.93
CA ALA A 246 19.26 10.80 -2.53
C ALA A 246 19.46 12.29 -2.88
N ARG A 247 19.31 12.65 -4.15
CA ARG A 247 19.63 14.01 -4.67
C ARG A 247 18.91 15.14 -3.92
N GLY A 248 17.66 14.92 -3.53
CA GLY A 248 16.89 15.88 -2.72
C GLY A 248 17.52 16.14 -1.35
N LEU A 249 18.05 15.09 -0.69
CA LEU A 249 18.77 15.24 0.57
C LEU A 249 20.11 15.95 0.37
N SER A 250 20.87 15.56 -0.66
CA SER A 250 22.15 16.19 -0.98
C SER A 250 21.99 17.71 -1.18
N LEU A 251 20.90 18.13 -1.85
CA LEU A 251 20.54 19.54 -2.03
C LEU A 251 20.26 20.24 -0.69
N LEU A 252 19.46 19.62 0.19
CA LEU A 252 19.10 20.20 1.49
C LEU A 252 20.30 20.33 2.45
N THR A 253 21.27 19.42 2.34
CA THR A 253 22.48 19.41 3.17
C THR A 253 23.63 20.23 2.59
N ALA A 254 23.50 20.75 1.37
CA ALA A 254 24.58 21.49 0.74
C ALA A 254 24.89 22.77 1.54
N PRO A 255 26.18 23.06 1.83
CA PRO A 255 26.57 24.36 2.38
C PRO A 255 26.09 25.45 1.43
N THR A 256 25.42 26.48 1.95
CA THR A 256 25.09 27.65 1.14
C THR A 256 26.39 28.27 0.62
N PRO A 257 26.53 28.57 -0.68
CA PRO A 257 27.67 29.31 -1.17
C PRO A 257 27.60 30.73 -0.58
N GLY A 258 28.51 31.06 0.35
CA GLY A 258 28.67 32.40 0.93
C GLY A 258 28.08 32.54 2.33
N GLY A 259 28.98 32.53 3.32
CA GLY A 259 28.80 33.02 4.68
C GLY A 259 30.14 33.57 5.15
#